data_AF-X1NL73-F1
#
_entry.id   AF-X1NL73-F1
#
_cell.length_a   1.000
_cell.length_b   1.000
_cell.length_c   1.000
_cell.angle_alpha   90.00
_cell.angle_beta   90.00
_cell.angle_gamma   90.00
#
_symmetry.space_group_name_H-M   'P 1'
#
loop_
_entity.id
_entity.type
_entity.pdbx_description
1 polymer ?
#
loop_
_entity_poly.entity_id
_entity_poly.type
_entity_poly.pdbx_seq_one_letter_code
_entity_poly.pdbx_strand_id
1 'polypeptide(L)'
;TFLEKLGCTVIGINEKLETRFPRGTEPVPENLDELCNFVKTHKADIGFAQDPDGDRLAVVSESGTAIGEEYTLVLAGEAYLQRKKTDVACNLSTSFFIYKEVVT
;
A
#
# COMPACT_ATOMS: atom_id res chain seq x y z
N THR A 1 -2.68 -16.47 -6.10
CA THR A 1 -1.84 -15.53 -5.33
C THR A 1 -2.18 -15.59 -3.84
N PHE A 2 -1.44 -14.89 -2.98
CA PHE A 2 -1.77 -14.78 -1.54
C PHE A 2 -3.16 -14.18 -1.32
N LEU A 3 -3.48 -13.10 -2.04
CA LEU A 3 -4.77 -12.40 -1.94
C LEU A 3 -5.96 -13.26 -2.40
N GLU A 4 -5.81 -14.07 -3.45
CA GLU A 4 -6.86 -15.02 -3.87
C GLU A 4 -7.16 -16.06 -2.78
N LYS A 5 -6.14 -16.52 -2.04
CA LYS A 5 -6.34 -17.43 -0.90
C LYS A 5 -7.08 -16.77 0.28
N LEU A 6 -7.08 -15.44 0.35
CA LEU A 6 -7.88 -14.66 1.30
C LEU A 6 -9.31 -14.38 0.78
N GLY A 7 -9.67 -14.87 -0.41
CA GLY A 7 -11.01 -14.70 -1.00
C GLY A 7 -11.17 -13.44 -1.86
N CYS A 8 -10.08 -12.74 -2.17
CA CYS A 8 -10.13 -11.56 -3.04
C CYS A 8 -10.21 -11.95 -4.52
N THR A 9 -10.94 -11.15 -5.31
CA THR A 9 -10.79 -11.15 -6.77
C THR A 9 -9.58 -10.29 -7.12
N VAL A 10 -8.59 -10.86 -7.81
CA VAL A 10 -7.32 -10.18 -8.09
C VAL A 10 -7.18 -9.94 -9.58
N ILE A 11 -6.84 -8.70 -9.93
CA ILE A 11 -6.48 -8.27 -11.28
C ILE A 11 -5.10 -7.61 -11.22
N GLY A 12 -4.22 -7.98 -12.15
CA GLY A 12 -2.82 -7.56 -12.15
C GLY A 12 -2.49 -6.55 -13.24
N ILE A 13 -1.46 -5.75 -12.98
CA ILE A 13 -0.78 -4.89 -13.96
C ILE A 13 0.73 -5.07 -13.76
N ASN A 14 1.52 -4.95 -14.83
CA ASN A 14 2.98 -5.09 -14.78
C ASN A 14 3.48 -6.45 -14.23
N GLU A 15 2.73 -7.53 -14.47
CA GLU A 15 3.04 -8.88 -13.96
C GLU A 15 4.22 -9.56 -14.67
N LYS A 16 4.66 -9.03 -15.81
CA LYS A 16 5.76 -9.61 -16.60
C LYS A 16 7.09 -9.04 -16.14
N LEU A 17 8.06 -9.92 -15.95
CA LEU A 17 9.46 -9.56 -15.76
C LEU A 17 10.03 -9.09 -17.09
N GLU A 18 10.11 -7.77 -17.25
CA GLU A 18 10.71 -7.11 -18.40
C GLU A 18 12.10 -6.57 -18.04
N THR A 19 12.97 -6.36 -19.04
CA THR A 19 14.32 -5.81 -18.83
C THR A 19 14.34 -4.36 -18.34
N ARG A 20 13.21 -3.64 -18.45
CA ARG A 20 13.05 -2.26 -18.01
C ARG A 20 11.81 -2.12 -17.15
N PHE A 21 11.93 -1.38 -16.05
CA PHE A 21 10.79 -1.08 -15.19
C PHE A 21 9.79 -0.15 -15.89
N PRO A 22 8.47 -0.45 -15.80
CA PRO A 22 7.41 0.32 -16.46
C PRO A 22 7.18 1.69 -15.80
N ARG A 23 7.60 1.83 -14.54
CA ARG A 23 7.59 3.07 -13.74
C ARG A 23 8.89 3.19 -12.96
N GLY A 24 9.07 4.30 -12.23
CA GLY A 24 10.12 4.37 -11.20
C GLY A 24 10.00 3.21 -10.21
N THR A 25 11.14 2.70 -9.73
CA THR A 25 11.18 1.48 -8.89
C THR A 25 10.45 1.68 -7.57
N GLU A 26 10.56 2.88 -7.01
CA GLU A 26 9.95 3.24 -5.75
C GLU A 26 8.42 3.41 -5.87
N PRO A 27 7.61 2.76 -5.01
CA PRO A 27 6.15 2.84 -5.06
C PRO A 27 5.63 4.11 -4.38
N VAL A 28 6.18 5.27 -4.75
CA VAL A 28 5.74 6.60 -4.30
C VAL A 28 4.62 7.12 -5.21
N PRO A 29 3.74 8.04 -4.73
CA PRO A 29 2.58 8.51 -5.49
C PRO A 29 2.89 8.94 -6.93
N GLU A 30 4.02 9.60 -7.16
CA GLU A 30 4.48 10.09 -8.46
C GLU A 30 4.73 8.96 -9.47
N ASN A 31 4.96 7.74 -9.01
CA ASN A 31 5.18 6.57 -9.85
C ASN A 31 3.92 5.71 -10.03
N LEU A 32 2.79 6.04 -9.39
CA LEU A 32 1.61 5.16 -9.29
C LEU A 32 0.41 5.59 -10.14
N ASP A 33 0.55 6.58 -11.01
CA ASP A 33 -0.54 7.07 -11.87
C ASP A 33 -1.22 5.95 -12.67
N GLU A 34 -0.44 5.00 -13.19
CA GLU A 34 -0.96 3.85 -13.93
C GLU A 34 -1.86 2.98 -13.05
N LEU A 35 -1.41 2.66 -11.83
CA LEU A 35 -2.18 1.86 -10.87
C LEU A 35 -3.44 2.62 -10.41
N CYS A 36 -3.33 3.92 -10.13
CA CYS A 36 -4.44 4.78 -9.77
C CYS A 36 -5.54 4.76 -10.84
N ASN A 37 -5.17 4.85 -12.11
CA ASN A 37 -6.12 4.74 -13.22
C ASN A 37 -6.68 3.32 -13.36
N PHE A 38 -5.83 2.30 -13.22
CA PHE A 38 -6.24 0.91 -13.30
C PHE A 38 -7.31 0.56 -12.26
N VAL A 39 -7.15 1.02 -11.02
CA VAL A 39 -8.14 0.87 -9.94
C VAL A 39 -9.48 1.51 -10.33
N LYS A 40 -9.48 2.77 -10.80
CA LYS A 40 -10.70 3.46 -11.24
C LYS A 40 -11.39 2.76 -12.39
N THR A 41 -10.63 2.36 -13.41
CA THR A 41 -11.16 1.71 -14.62
C THR A 41 -11.83 0.38 -14.30
N HIS A 42 -11.23 -0.41 -13.42
CA HIS A 42 -11.77 -1.71 -13.04
C HIS A 42 -12.71 -1.66 -11.83
N LYS A 43 -12.90 -0.47 -11.24
CA LYS A 43 -13.68 -0.25 -10.01
C LYS A 43 -13.23 -1.19 -8.89
N ALA A 44 -11.92 -1.34 -8.74
CA ALA A 44 -11.36 -2.14 -7.66
C ALA A 44 -11.53 -1.43 -6.32
N ASP A 45 -11.78 -2.18 -5.24
CA ASP A 45 -11.96 -1.63 -3.90
C ASP A 45 -10.65 -1.12 -3.28
N ILE A 46 -9.50 -1.64 -3.74
CA ILE A 46 -8.17 -1.28 -3.25
C ILE A 46 -7.11 -1.67 -4.29
N GLY A 47 -6.03 -0.88 -4.38
CA GLY A 47 -4.85 -1.18 -5.17
C GLY A 47 -3.60 -1.35 -4.29
N PHE A 48 -2.70 -2.23 -4.71
CA PHE A 48 -1.43 -2.47 -4.04
C PHE A 48 -0.27 -2.36 -5.03
N ALA A 49 0.81 -1.70 -4.63
CA ALA A 49 2.06 -1.61 -5.38
C ALA A 49 3.24 -2.01 -4.50
N GLN A 50 4.21 -2.69 -5.09
CA GLN A 50 5.47 -3.10 -4.47
C GLN A 50 6.66 -2.54 -5.24
N ASP A 51 7.81 -2.40 -4.59
CA ASP A 51 9.09 -2.23 -5.28
C ASP A 51 9.60 -3.57 -5.84
N PRO A 52 10.68 -3.56 -6.65
CA PRO A 52 11.13 -4.75 -7.38
C PRO A 52 11.55 -5.96 -6.53
N ASP A 53 12.02 -5.75 -5.30
CA ASP A 53 12.37 -6.80 -4.33
C ASP A 53 11.25 -7.12 -3.34
N GLY A 54 10.19 -6.29 -3.30
CA GLY A 54 8.92 -6.60 -2.66
C GLY A 54 8.92 -6.42 -1.14
N ASP A 55 9.83 -5.61 -0.60
CA ASP A 55 9.88 -5.28 0.82
C ASP A 55 9.06 -4.02 1.17
N ARG A 56 8.68 -3.22 0.16
CA ARG A 56 7.77 -2.07 0.32
C ARG A 56 6.38 -2.36 -0.21
N LEU A 57 5.39 -1.72 0.44
CA LEU A 57 4.00 -1.76 0.03
C LEU A 57 3.41 -0.34 0.02
N ALA A 58 2.85 0.05 -1.10
CA ALA A 58 2.01 1.24 -1.23
C ALA A 58 0.56 0.84 -1.52
N VAL A 59 -0.35 1.67 -1.02
CA VAL A 59 -1.80 1.46 -1.13
C VAL A 59 -2.43 2.56 -1.97
N VAL A 60 -3.38 2.17 -2.80
CA VAL A 60 -4.23 3.07 -3.60
C VAL A 60 -5.68 2.83 -3.20
N SER A 61 -6.42 3.88 -2.89
CA SER A 61 -7.85 3.83 -2.57
C SER A 61 -8.70 3.47 -3.79
N GLU A 62 -9.95 3.10 -3.58
CA GLU A 62 -10.98 2.87 -4.61
C GLU A 62 -11.22 4.09 -5.50
N SER A 63 -11.01 5.29 -4.95
CA SER A 63 -11.05 6.55 -5.70
C SER A 63 -9.82 6.79 -6.57
N GLY A 64 -8.87 5.84 -6.58
CA GLY A 64 -7.60 5.88 -7.29
C GLY A 64 -6.69 7.00 -6.81
N THR A 65 -6.61 7.18 -5.49
CA THR A 65 -5.66 8.06 -4.81
C THR A 65 -4.61 7.20 -4.14
N ALA A 66 -3.33 7.40 -4.48
CA ALA A 66 -2.22 6.81 -3.75
C ALA A 66 -2.13 7.49 -2.38
N ILE A 67 -2.34 6.74 -1.30
CA ILE A 67 -2.42 7.31 0.05
C ILE A 67 -1.05 7.64 0.64
N GLY A 68 0.04 7.20 -0.01
CA GLY A 68 1.41 7.40 0.46
C GLY A 68 1.84 6.36 1.51
N GLU A 69 3.15 6.17 1.63
CA GLU A 69 3.76 5.16 2.51
C GLU A 69 3.42 5.42 3.99
N GLU A 70 3.36 6.69 4.39
CA GLU A 70 3.12 7.11 5.78
C GLU A 70 1.79 6.61 6.34
N TYR A 71 0.73 6.55 5.52
CA TYR A 71 -0.58 6.07 5.95
C TYR A 71 -0.66 4.55 6.00
N THR A 72 0.20 3.83 5.26
CA THR A 72 0.19 2.35 5.27
C THR A 72 0.53 1.82 6.66
N LEU A 73 1.57 2.38 7.30
CA LEU A 73 1.94 2.02 8.67
C LEU A 73 0.86 2.39 9.69
N VAL A 74 0.26 3.59 9.55
CA VAL A 74 -0.79 4.06 10.46
C VAL A 74 -2.00 3.12 10.41
N LEU A 75 -2.51 2.82 9.22
CA LEU A 75 -3.68 1.95 9.04
C LEU A 75 -3.42 0.53 9.54
N ALA A 76 -2.24 -0.04 9.26
CA ALA A 76 -1.87 -1.36 9.73
C ALA A 76 -1.72 -1.41 11.26
N GLY A 77 -1.09 -0.38 11.83
CA GLY A 77 -0.89 -0.24 13.27
C GLY A 77 -2.22 -0.10 14.01
N GLU A 78 -3.11 0.78 13.56
CA GLU A 78 -4.44 0.98 14.14
C GLU A 78 -5.23 -0.34 14.16
N ALA A 79 -5.32 -1.01 13.00
CA ALA A 79 -6.09 -2.25 12.87
C ALA A 79 -5.55 -3.38 13.77
N TYR A 80 -4.24 -3.43 14.00
CA TYR A 80 -3.62 -4.45 14.85
C TYR A 80 -3.77 -4.11 16.35
N LEU A 81 -3.52 -2.85 16.75
CA LEU A 81 -3.57 -2.47 18.17
C LEU A 81 -4.98 -2.47 18.75
N GLN A 82 -6.01 -2.28 17.91
CA GLN A 82 -7.41 -2.51 18.31
C GLN A 82 -7.66 -3.94 18.82
N ARG A 83 -6.86 -4.92 18.36
CA ARG A 83 -6.96 -6.33 18.77
C ARG A 83 -6.04 -6.65 19.94
N LYS A 84 -4.87 -6.00 20.00
CA LYS A 84 -3.84 -6.27 21.00
C LYS A 84 -3.01 -5.03 21.29
N LYS A 85 -3.13 -4.48 22.51
CA LYS A 85 -2.25 -3.40 22.98
C LYS A 85 -0.82 -3.93 23.19
N THR A 86 0.14 -3.29 22.55
CA THR A 86 1.57 -3.61 22.63
C THR A 86 2.40 -2.42 22.13
N ASP A 87 3.71 -2.47 22.34
CA ASP A 87 4.63 -1.42 21.89
C ASP A 87 4.83 -1.47 20.37
N VAL A 88 4.98 -0.29 19.76
CA VAL A 88 5.27 -0.14 18.32
C VAL A 88 6.61 0.56 18.17
N ALA A 89 7.51 -0.04 17.39
CA ALA A 89 8.74 0.61 16.96
C ALA A 89 8.52 1.30 15.61
N CYS A 90 8.84 2.58 15.52
CA CYS A 90 8.78 3.37 14.28
C CYS A 90 10.06 4.16 14.07
N ASN A 91 10.29 4.62 12.84
CA ASN A 91 11.42 5.50 12.53
C ASN A 91 11.14 6.93 13.06
N LEU A 92 12.20 7.71 13.29
CA LEU A 92 12.09 9.13 13.64
C LEU A 92 11.41 9.97 12.55
N SER A 93 11.53 9.53 11.29
CA SER A 93 10.87 10.17 10.15
C SER A 93 9.37 9.83 10.03
N THR A 94 8.85 8.91 10.84
CA THR A 94 7.43 8.55 10.82
C THR A 94 6.59 9.73 11.30
N SER A 95 5.53 10.05 10.54
CA SER A 95 4.62 11.15 10.86
C SER A 95 4.06 11.05 12.28
N PHE A 96 3.91 12.21 12.95
CA PHE A 96 3.31 12.30 14.28
C PHE A 96 1.88 11.71 14.33
N PHE A 97 1.24 11.56 13.18
CA PHE A 97 -0.08 10.95 13.05
C PHE A 97 -0.17 9.55 13.67
N ILE A 98 0.91 8.76 13.64
CA ILE A 98 0.96 7.45 14.30
C ILE A 98 0.75 7.55 15.82
N TYR A 99 1.26 8.61 16.46
CA TYR A 99 1.10 8.79 17.90
C TYR A 99 -0.31 9.21 18.29
N LYS A 100 -1.04 9.87 17.39
CA LYS A 100 -2.41 10.34 17.65
C LYS A 100 -3.45 9.23 17.44
N GLU A 101 -3.34 8.49 16.35
CA GLU A 101 -4.38 7.53 15.95
C GLU A 101 -4.12 6.11 16.47
N VAL A 102 -2.85 5.74 16.73
CA VAL A 102 -2.48 4.34 16.96
C VAL A 102 -2.08 4.08 18.42
N VAL A 103 -1.39 5.01 19.09
CA VAL A 103 -0.72 4.75 20.40
C VAL A 103 -1.57 5.17 21.63
N THR A 104 -2.75 5.77 21.44
CA THR A 104 -3.63 6.24 22.54
C THR A 104 -4.56 5.14 23.07
#